data_AF-A0A947GA41-F1
#
_entry.id   AF-A0A947GA41-F1
#
_cell.length_a   1.000
_cell.length_b   1.000
_cell.length_c   1.000
_cell.angle_alpha   90.00
_cell.angle_beta   90.00
_cell.angle_gamma   90.00
#
_symmetry.space_group_name_H-M   'P 1'
#
loop_
_entity.id
_entity.type
_entity.pdbx_description
1 polymer ?
#
loop_
_entity_poly.entity_id
_entity_poly.type
_entity_poly.pdbx_seq_one_letter_code
_entity_poly.pdbx_strand_id
1 'polypeptide(L)'
;MSVSSSPSRSPVFTRLRHTPLRDLFRGRLTGRLDVERAITRHGFPSVIEGCLRSVVRQTRLWRSERVDVADELAAHFADGLDAGVDPEDLARRFGDLRRVARLIRRAKRRQRPLPWKFLRWSGLAGVALFACYLLLGIRFMLGRPAPPIDYRPLASAAAAAVPATDRAWPHYRAALLEMERPEEIIHTYNRAPHPDEDGWELVRVYLERHQSSLASVRAAAARPGLGFVARSEITAADRALWPDTQPISTTTDPMDPEMLFSVLMPHLGELRKLARTLAWDTRRAAAEGDGVTAVANIEAIIGMTRHAREMPFIINDLVAFAILTSACEAAGDVVARTPTALTDAQLVNLAHRIAATDELLTMRLDGERLGFEDLVQRSYTDNGRGNGRFTRQGLQLLGMLTASGDETERVLVLSALPLVGLIVPDRREMLATYHDLMDTFEREARTPLWEREHSAEDTVEAWHGSLFDTVRYLPLVLTMPALGKAAVQRDLTTTRRDAALVGIALELERRSSGVWPADLADLVPHRLPTLPRDPFDGHALRYTLVNGAPRVYSVGTNRTDDDGVEEVRPGRDHASRWMTQAQLDASRARGGWHAPPAGDWILWPPRRRPLTRDDA
;
A
#
# COMPACT_ATOMS: atom_id res chain seq x y z
N MET A 1 -68.64 -63.68 0.30
CA MET A 1 -69.15 -62.85 1.41
C MET A 1 -67.93 -62.33 2.15
N SER A 2 -67.69 -61.05 2.39
CA SER A 2 -68.46 -59.83 2.17
C SER A 2 -67.51 -58.65 2.47
N VAL A 3 -67.52 -57.66 1.56
CA VAL A 3 -67.51 -56.21 1.82
C VAL A 3 -66.23 -55.58 2.41
N SER A 4 -65.49 -54.93 1.51
CA SER A 4 -64.58 -53.82 1.83
C SER A 4 -65.39 -52.57 2.18
N SER A 5 -65.17 -51.98 3.35
CA SER A 5 -65.65 -50.63 3.67
C SER A 5 -64.52 -49.62 3.51
N SER A 6 -64.57 -48.82 2.44
CA SER A 6 -63.73 -47.62 2.30
C SER A 6 -64.17 -46.54 3.30
N PRO A 7 -63.25 -45.81 3.96
CA PRO A 7 -63.61 -44.77 4.91
C PRO A 7 -64.15 -43.55 4.18
N SER A 8 -65.36 -43.11 4.54
CA SER A 8 -65.94 -41.84 4.09
C SER A 8 -65.10 -40.67 4.60
N ARG A 9 -64.32 -40.05 3.72
CA ARG A 9 -63.56 -38.83 4.03
C ARG A 9 -64.55 -37.71 4.35
N SER A 10 -64.42 -37.10 5.52
CA SER A 10 -65.33 -36.04 5.94
C SER A 10 -65.28 -34.85 4.98
N PRO A 11 -66.44 -34.23 4.64
CA PRO A 11 -66.55 -33.20 3.61
C PRO A 11 -65.70 -31.94 3.88
N VAL A 12 -65.27 -31.73 5.13
CA VAL A 12 -64.44 -30.60 5.55
C VAL A 12 -62.99 -30.73 5.07
N PHE A 13 -62.38 -31.91 5.19
CA PHE A 13 -60.99 -32.13 4.77
C PHE A 13 -60.82 -32.04 3.25
N THR A 14 -61.80 -32.53 2.50
CA THR A 14 -61.83 -32.38 1.04
C THR A 14 -61.98 -30.90 0.66
N ARG A 15 -62.88 -30.15 1.30
CA ARG A 15 -63.02 -28.70 1.05
C ARG A 15 -61.75 -27.92 1.40
N LEU A 16 -61.07 -28.26 2.50
CA LEU A 16 -59.80 -27.65 2.89
C LEU A 16 -58.71 -27.85 1.83
N ARG A 17 -58.51 -29.10 1.38
CA ARG A 17 -57.50 -29.46 0.37
C ARG A 17 -57.70 -28.78 -0.99
N HIS A 18 -58.95 -28.44 -1.31
CA HIS A 18 -59.36 -27.83 -2.56
C HIS A 18 -59.69 -26.34 -2.42
N THR A 19 -59.34 -25.69 -1.32
CA THR A 19 -59.50 -24.24 -1.16
C THR A 19 -58.25 -23.51 -1.66
N PRO A 20 -58.36 -22.45 -2.49
CA PRO A 20 -57.22 -21.60 -2.85
C PRO A 20 -56.57 -20.98 -1.61
N LEU A 21 -55.23 -20.91 -1.57
CA LEU A 21 -54.49 -20.30 -0.45
C LEU A 21 -54.99 -18.89 -0.12
N ARG A 22 -55.29 -18.05 -1.13
CA ARG A 22 -55.85 -16.70 -0.93
C ARG A 22 -57.19 -16.67 -0.18
N ASP A 23 -58.03 -17.70 -0.35
CA ASP A 23 -59.33 -17.80 0.30
C ASP A 23 -59.15 -18.34 1.73
N LEU A 24 -58.19 -19.26 1.90
CA LEU A 24 -57.78 -19.80 3.19
C LEU A 24 -57.22 -18.71 4.11
N PHE A 25 -56.34 -17.84 3.59
CA PHE A 25 -55.82 -16.66 4.30
C PHE A 25 -56.91 -15.64 4.66
N ARG A 26 -58.06 -15.66 3.98
CA ARG A 26 -59.25 -14.84 4.29
C ARG A 26 -60.27 -15.58 5.17
N GLY A 27 -59.90 -16.73 5.74
CA GLY A 27 -60.77 -17.54 6.60
C GLY A 27 -61.92 -18.26 5.87
N ARG A 28 -61.89 -18.37 4.54
CA ARG A 28 -62.98 -18.96 3.74
C ARG A 28 -62.60 -20.34 3.23
N LEU A 29 -63.37 -21.37 3.59
CA LEU A 29 -63.25 -22.74 3.07
C LEU A 29 -64.12 -22.94 1.83
N THR A 30 -63.64 -22.47 0.67
CA THR A 30 -64.45 -22.43 -0.56
C THR A 30 -64.47 -23.75 -1.32
N GLY A 31 -63.41 -24.57 -1.23
CA GLY A 31 -63.30 -25.83 -1.98
C GLY A 31 -63.35 -25.67 -3.51
N ARG A 32 -63.10 -24.46 -4.04
CA ARG A 32 -63.27 -24.09 -5.45
C ARG A 32 -62.24 -24.70 -6.42
N LEU A 33 -61.20 -25.39 -5.93
CA LEU A 33 -60.19 -26.10 -6.73
C LEU A 33 -60.48 -27.60 -6.85
N ASP A 34 -61.72 -28.00 -6.59
CA ASP A 34 -62.18 -29.39 -6.71
C ASP A 34 -62.67 -29.66 -8.14
N VAL A 35 -61.77 -30.22 -8.95
CA VAL A 35 -62.02 -30.52 -10.37
C VAL A 35 -63.06 -31.62 -10.54
N GLU A 36 -63.10 -32.61 -9.66
CA GLU A 36 -64.13 -33.66 -9.75
C GLU A 36 -65.50 -33.07 -9.43
N ARG A 37 -65.60 -32.23 -8.40
CA ARG A 37 -66.84 -31.52 -8.10
C ARG A 37 -67.30 -30.59 -9.23
N ALA A 38 -66.37 -29.97 -9.96
CA ALA A 38 -66.70 -29.15 -11.14
C ALA A 38 -67.33 -30.01 -12.26
N ILE A 39 -66.78 -31.20 -12.51
CA ILE A 39 -67.29 -32.12 -13.54
C ILE A 39 -68.63 -32.74 -13.14
N THR A 40 -68.77 -33.21 -11.89
CA THR A 40 -69.95 -33.98 -11.46
C THR A 40 -71.16 -33.11 -11.11
N ARG A 41 -70.99 -31.79 -10.92
CA ARG A 41 -72.08 -30.88 -10.54
C ARG A 41 -73.19 -30.78 -11.60
N HIS A 42 -72.86 -31.05 -12.86
CA HIS A 42 -73.79 -30.92 -13.99
C HIS A 42 -74.64 -32.17 -14.24
N GLY A 43 -74.34 -33.31 -13.58
CA GLY A 43 -75.14 -34.53 -13.69
C GLY A 43 -75.13 -35.17 -15.09
N PHE A 44 -74.04 -35.04 -15.84
CA PHE A 44 -73.95 -35.60 -17.19
C PHE A 44 -73.88 -37.14 -17.20
N PRO A 45 -74.26 -37.79 -18.32
CA PRO A 45 -74.01 -39.22 -18.54
C PRO A 45 -72.52 -39.58 -18.36
N SER A 46 -72.25 -40.80 -17.88
CA SER A 46 -70.91 -41.27 -17.52
C SER A 46 -69.87 -41.19 -18.66
N VAL A 47 -70.34 -41.28 -19.91
CA VAL A 47 -69.52 -41.14 -21.14
C VAL A 47 -68.93 -39.73 -21.27
N ILE A 48 -69.73 -38.69 -21.03
CA ILE A 48 -69.29 -37.27 -21.10
C ILE A 48 -68.40 -36.95 -19.90
N GLU A 49 -68.74 -37.41 -18.69
CA GLU A 49 -67.87 -37.21 -17.53
C GLU A 49 -66.50 -37.89 -17.70
N GLY A 50 -66.48 -39.10 -18.29
CA GLY A 50 -65.24 -39.81 -18.64
C GLY A 50 -64.38 -39.01 -19.63
N CYS A 51 -65.02 -38.41 -20.65
CA CYS A 51 -64.37 -37.53 -21.61
C CYS A 51 -63.76 -36.29 -20.93
N LEU A 52 -64.56 -35.57 -20.13
CA LEU A 52 -64.13 -34.38 -19.37
C LEU A 52 -62.96 -34.69 -18.43
N ARG A 53 -63.05 -35.76 -17.63
CA ARG A 53 -61.96 -36.19 -16.74
C ARG A 53 -60.69 -36.47 -17.52
N SER A 54 -60.79 -37.16 -18.66
CA SER A 54 -59.64 -37.51 -19.49
C SER A 54 -58.97 -36.26 -20.07
N VAL A 55 -59.74 -35.34 -20.65
CA VAL A 55 -59.23 -34.10 -21.28
C VAL A 55 -58.62 -33.17 -20.23
N VAL A 56 -59.36 -32.87 -19.16
CA VAL A 56 -58.91 -31.97 -18.08
C VAL A 56 -57.62 -32.50 -17.44
N ARG A 57 -57.54 -33.81 -17.17
CA ARG A 57 -56.32 -34.45 -16.65
C ARG A 57 -55.15 -34.33 -17.62
N GLN A 58 -55.41 -34.55 -18.92
CA GLN A 58 -54.38 -34.48 -19.96
C GLN A 58 -53.91 -33.05 -20.24
N THR A 59 -54.66 -31.99 -19.89
CA THR A 59 -54.18 -30.61 -20.04
C THR A 59 -52.95 -30.30 -19.19
N ARG A 60 -52.71 -31.03 -18.08
CA ARG A 60 -51.61 -30.77 -17.13
C ARG A 60 -51.49 -29.29 -16.68
N LEU A 61 -52.60 -28.55 -16.69
CA LEU A 61 -52.65 -27.16 -16.22
C LEU A 61 -52.68 -27.09 -14.68
N TRP A 62 -52.64 -25.89 -14.11
CA TRP A 62 -52.79 -25.70 -12.66
C TRP A 62 -54.20 -26.08 -12.19
N ARG A 63 -54.38 -26.36 -10.89
CA ARG A 63 -55.69 -26.82 -10.38
C ARG A 63 -56.82 -25.83 -10.64
N SER A 64 -56.57 -24.52 -10.51
CA SER A 64 -57.56 -23.49 -10.84
C SER A 64 -57.88 -23.49 -12.34
N GLU A 65 -56.84 -23.48 -13.17
CA GLU A 65 -56.98 -23.55 -14.63
C GLU A 65 -57.71 -24.84 -15.09
N ARG A 66 -57.56 -25.95 -14.35
CA ARG A 66 -58.27 -27.20 -14.62
C ARG A 66 -59.75 -27.13 -14.25
N VAL A 67 -60.11 -26.41 -13.19
CA VAL A 67 -61.52 -26.16 -12.84
C VAL A 67 -62.15 -25.26 -13.90
N ASP A 68 -61.49 -24.16 -14.28
CA ASP A 68 -61.99 -23.26 -15.32
C ASP A 68 -62.19 -24.00 -16.65
N VAL A 69 -61.23 -24.87 -17.04
CA VAL A 69 -61.38 -25.71 -18.24
C VAL A 69 -62.48 -26.75 -18.08
N ALA A 70 -62.65 -27.33 -16.88
CA ALA A 70 -63.73 -28.28 -16.63
C ALA A 70 -65.11 -27.61 -16.76
N ASP A 71 -65.28 -26.41 -16.19
CA ASP A 71 -66.51 -25.62 -16.27
C ASP A 71 -66.79 -25.14 -17.70
N GLU A 72 -65.78 -24.66 -18.44
CA GLU A 72 -65.92 -24.25 -19.86
C GLU A 72 -66.31 -25.42 -20.77
N LEU A 73 -65.69 -26.58 -20.57
CA LEU A 73 -66.04 -27.78 -21.33
C LEU A 73 -67.42 -28.32 -20.93
N ALA A 74 -67.75 -28.31 -19.64
CA ALA A 74 -69.06 -28.71 -19.13
C ALA A 74 -70.18 -27.84 -19.74
N ALA A 75 -70.00 -26.53 -19.81
CA ALA A 75 -70.94 -25.63 -20.47
C ALA A 75 -71.14 -26.00 -21.95
N HIS A 76 -70.06 -26.24 -22.69
CA HIS A 76 -70.14 -26.65 -24.10
C HIS A 76 -70.85 -28.00 -24.30
N PHE A 77 -70.67 -28.95 -23.39
CA PHE A 77 -71.40 -30.23 -23.44
C PHE A 77 -72.87 -30.06 -23.03
N ALA A 78 -73.20 -29.15 -22.10
CA ALA A 78 -74.57 -28.81 -21.75
C ALA A 78 -75.32 -28.22 -22.95
N ASP A 79 -74.74 -27.24 -23.65
CA ASP A 79 -75.34 -26.62 -24.83
C ASP A 79 -75.64 -27.65 -25.94
N GLY A 80 -74.77 -28.64 -26.10
CA GLY A 80 -74.97 -29.74 -27.05
C GLY A 80 -76.10 -30.69 -26.68
N LEU A 81 -76.30 -30.93 -25.37
CA LEU A 81 -77.40 -31.75 -24.86
C LEU A 81 -78.74 -31.01 -24.92
N ASP A 82 -78.76 -29.72 -24.62
CA ASP A 82 -79.95 -28.86 -24.72
C ASP A 82 -80.40 -28.68 -26.18
N ALA A 83 -79.47 -28.79 -27.14
CA ALA A 83 -79.77 -28.86 -28.57
C ALA A 83 -80.29 -30.23 -29.05
N GLY A 84 -80.47 -31.20 -28.14
CA GLY A 84 -81.05 -32.51 -28.42
C GLY A 84 -80.09 -33.53 -29.06
N VAL A 85 -78.78 -33.30 -28.98
CA VAL A 85 -77.77 -34.22 -29.55
C VAL A 85 -77.50 -35.38 -28.59
N ASP A 86 -77.40 -36.61 -29.12
CA ASP A 86 -77.11 -37.79 -28.33
C ASP A 86 -75.73 -37.69 -27.61
N PRO A 87 -75.63 -38.07 -26.32
CA PRO A 87 -74.40 -37.99 -25.54
C PRO A 87 -73.20 -38.75 -26.12
N GLU A 88 -73.43 -39.90 -26.78
CA GLU A 88 -72.34 -40.68 -27.39
C GLU A 88 -71.82 -40.01 -28.66
N ASP A 89 -72.71 -39.40 -29.43
CA ASP A 89 -72.33 -38.63 -30.62
C ASP A 89 -71.59 -37.33 -30.26
N LEU A 90 -71.97 -36.64 -29.18
CA LEU A 90 -71.23 -35.49 -28.66
C LEU A 90 -69.79 -35.87 -28.26
N ALA A 91 -69.61 -36.99 -27.55
CA ALA A 91 -68.30 -37.48 -27.16
C ALA A 91 -67.45 -37.92 -28.38
N ARG A 92 -68.09 -38.51 -29.40
CA ARG A 92 -67.43 -38.96 -30.65
C ARG A 92 -66.99 -37.78 -31.52
N ARG A 93 -67.83 -36.74 -31.65
CA ARG A 93 -67.54 -35.50 -32.39
C ARG A 93 -66.45 -34.65 -31.75
N PHE A 94 -66.25 -34.78 -30.43
CA PHE A 94 -65.19 -34.08 -29.70
C PHE A 94 -63.77 -34.52 -30.13
N GLY A 95 -63.66 -35.68 -30.79
CA GLY A 95 -62.44 -36.10 -31.50
C GLY A 95 -61.30 -36.58 -30.58
N ASP A 96 -60.06 -36.43 -31.04
CA ASP A 96 -58.87 -36.87 -30.29
C ASP A 96 -58.64 -36.01 -29.04
N LEU A 97 -59.00 -36.57 -27.88
CA LEU A 97 -58.89 -35.96 -26.55
C LEU A 97 -57.47 -35.45 -26.25
N ARG A 98 -56.41 -36.12 -26.76
CA ARG A 98 -55.02 -35.68 -26.56
C ARG A 98 -54.69 -34.44 -27.37
N ARG A 99 -55.23 -34.33 -28.58
CA ARG A 99 -55.06 -33.15 -29.44
C ARG A 99 -55.81 -31.95 -28.83
N VAL A 100 -57.05 -32.15 -28.39
CA VAL A 100 -57.85 -31.11 -27.73
C VAL A 100 -57.18 -30.61 -26.45
N ALA A 101 -56.72 -31.52 -25.58
CA ALA A 101 -56.01 -31.13 -24.35
C ALA A 101 -54.72 -30.32 -24.62
N ARG A 102 -54.00 -30.60 -25.72
CA ARG A 102 -52.82 -29.82 -26.14
C ARG A 102 -53.19 -28.42 -26.61
N LEU A 103 -54.25 -28.28 -27.39
CA LEU A 103 -54.75 -26.98 -27.87
C LEU A 103 -55.22 -26.10 -26.71
N ILE A 104 -56.03 -26.66 -25.80
CA ILE A 104 -56.49 -25.96 -24.59
C ILE A 104 -55.30 -25.52 -23.73
N ARG A 105 -54.31 -26.40 -23.50
CA ARG A 105 -53.08 -26.04 -22.77
C ARG A 105 -52.34 -24.88 -23.44
N ARG A 106 -52.24 -24.86 -24.77
CA ARG A 106 -51.55 -23.79 -25.52
C ARG A 106 -52.31 -22.46 -25.42
N ALA A 107 -53.64 -22.50 -25.53
CA ALA A 107 -54.51 -21.33 -25.40
C ALA A 107 -54.43 -20.71 -24.00
N LYS A 108 -54.67 -21.51 -22.94
CA LYS A 108 -54.61 -21.04 -21.55
C LYS A 108 -53.21 -20.51 -21.17
N ARG A 109 -52.13 -21.15 -21.64
CA ARG A 109 -50.75 -20.63 -21.43
C ARG A 109 -50.49 -19.27 -22.09
N ARG A 110 -51.08 -18.99 -23.26
CA ARG A 110 -50.96 -17.69 -23.94
C ARG A 110 -51.72 -16.58 -23.21
N GLN A 111 -52.89 -16.92 -22.65
CA GLN A 111 -53.76 -16.02 -21.90
C GLN A 111 -53.26 -15.71 -20.48
N ARG A 112 -52.15 -16.30 -20.03
CA ARG A 112 -51.58 -15.98 -18.71
C ARG A 112 -51.27 -14.49 -18.60
N PRO A 113 -51.63 -13.85 -17.48
CA PRO A 113 -51.53 -12.41 -17.31
C PRO A 113 -50.06 -11.96 -17.38
N LEU A 114 -49.83 -10.74 -17.87
CA LEU A 114 -48.48 -10.16 -18.04
C LEU A 114 -47.61 -10.25 -16.77
N PRO A 115 -48.13 -9.99 -15.55
CA PRO A 115 -47.37 -10.19 -14.31
C PRO A 115 -46.81 -11.59 -14.12
N TRP A 116 -47.52 -12.63 -14.56
CA TRP A 116 -47.01 -14.01 -14.48
C TRP A 116 -45.87 -14.26 -15.47
N LYS A 117 -45.99 -13.75 -16.69
CA LYS A 117 -44.93 -13.84 -17.69
C LYS A 117 -43.69 -13.07 -17.22
N PHE A 118 -43.88 -11.87 -16.67
CA PHE A 118 -42.82 -11.08 -16.05
C PHE A 118 -42.14 -11.85 -14.92
N LEU A 119 -42.90 -12.31 -13.91
CA LEU A 119 -42.35 -13.06 -12.78
C LEU A 119 -41.56 -14.32 -13.21
N ARG A 120 -42.04 -15.04 -14.23
CA ARG A 120 -41.32 -16.19 -14.78
C ARG A 120 -39.98 -15.79 -15.42
N TRP A 121 -39.96 -14.74 -16.23
CA TRP A 121 -38.74 -14.27 -16.88
C TRP A 121 -37.77 -13.66 -15.88
N SER A 122 -38.25 -12.88 -14.92
CA SER A 122 -37.44 -12.36 -13.82
C SER A 122 -36.87 -13.49 -12.96
N GLY A 123 -37.64 -14.55 -12.69
CA GLY A 123 -37.15 -15.73 -11.99
C GLY A 123 -36.07 -16.48 -12.78
N LEU A 124 -36.25 -16.66 -14.09
CA LEU A 124 -35.23 -17.25 -14.98
C LEU A 124 -33.96 -16.39 -15.04
N ALA A 125 -34.10 -15.07 -15.14
CA ALA A 125 -32.98 -14.14 -15.11
C ALA A 125 -32.24 -14.21 -13.76
N GLY A 126 -32.97 -14.28 -12.63
CA GLY A 126 -32.39 -14.47 -11.31
C GLY A 126 -31.60 -15.76 -11.16
N VAL A 127 -32.12 -16.88 -11.68
CA VAL A 127 -31.40 -18.17 -11.71
C VAL A 127 -30.14 -18.08 -12.58
N ALA A 128 -30.22 -17.43 -13.74
CA ALA A 128 -29.07 -17.24 -14.62
C ALA A 128 -27.99 -16.36 -13.98
N LEU A 129 -28.39 -15.26 -13.31
CA LEU A 129 -27.49 -14.39 -12.55
C LEU A 129 -26.82 -15.14 -11.39
N PHE A 130 -27.58 -15.94 -10.65
CA PHE A 130 -27.03 -16.76 -9.56
C PHE A 130 -26.05 -17.82 -10.07
N ALA A 131 -26.37 -18.50 -11.18
CA ALA A 131 -25.46 -19.44 -11.81
C ALA A 131 -24.18 -18.76 -12.31
N CYS A 132 -24.29 -17.58 -12.91
CA CYS A 132 -23.14 -16.76 -13.31
C CYS A 132 -22.28 -16.38 -12.10
N TYR A 133 -22.90 -15.92 -11.02
CA TYR A 133 -22.22 -15.60 -9.75
C TYR A 133 -21.48 -16.82 -9.17
N LEU A 134 -22.11 -18.00 -9.17
CA LEU A 134 -21.46 -19.24 -8.73
C LEU A 134 -20.27 -19.62 -9.62
N LEU A 135 -20.40 -19.49 -10.95
CA LEU A 135 -19.31 -19.76 -11.89
C LEU A 135 -18.15 -18.79 -11.68
N LEU A 136 -18.42 -17.51 -11.46
CA LEU A 136 -17.41 -16.50 -11.11
C LEU A 136 -16.74 -16.83 -9.77
N GLY A 137 -17.50 -17.28 -8.78
CA GLY A 137 -16.98 -17.72 -7.49
C GLY A 137 -16.06 -18.92 -7.60
N ILE A 138 -16.49 -19.97 -8.30
CA ILE A 138 -15.67 -21.15 -8.59
C ILE A 138 -14.40 -20.74 -9.35
N ARG A 139 -14.54 -19.90 -10.38
CA ARG A 139 -13.41 -19.37 -11.14
C ARG A 139 -12.44 -18.65 -10.20
N PHE A 140 -12.91 -17.72 -9.35
CA PHE A 140 -12.08 -17.00 -8.37
C PHE A 140 -11.33 -17.96 -7.44
N MET A 141 -12.05 -18.93 -6.86
CA MET A 141 -11.50 -19.93 -5.93
C MET A 141 -10.46 -20.87 -6.56
N LEU A 142 -10.60 -21.19 -7.85
CA LEU A 142 -9.66 -22.07 -8.57
C LEU A 142 -8.45 -21.32 -9.18
N GLY A 143 -8.45 -19.98 -9.18
CA GLY A 143 -7.35 -19.20 -9.73
C GLY A 143 -6.11 -19.29 -8.84
N ARG A 144 -4.99 -19.72 -9.42
CA ARG A 144 -3.68 -19.75 -8.74
C ARG A 144 -2.64 -18.92 -9.51
N PRO A 145 -1.80 -18.16 -8.80
CA PRO A 145 -0.61 -17.55 -9.36
C PRO A 145 0.42 -18.61 -9.72
N ALA A 146 1.33 -18.24 -10.62
CA ALA A 146 2.47 -19.04 -11.00
C ALA A 146 3.67 -18.08 -11.10
N PRO A 147 4.45 -17.88 -10.01
CA PRO A 147 5.58 -16.97 -10.00
C PRO A 147 6.77 -17.60 -10.74
N PRO A 148 7.09 -17.21 -11.99
CA PRO A 148 8.14 -17.86 -12.75
C PRO A 148 9.53 -17.22 -12.55
N ILE A 149 9.58 -16.01 -11.98
CA ILE A 149 10.79 -15.21 -11.84
C ILE A 149 11.14 -15.07 -10.36
N ASP A 150 12.39 -15.38 -10.01
CA ASP A 150 12.93 -15.04 -8.70
C ASP A 150 13.58 -13.65 -8.78
N TYR A 151 12.96 -12.66 -8.12
CA TYR A 151 13.44 -11.28 -8.11
C TYR A 151 14.55 -11.01 -7.09
N ARG A 152 14.81 -11.94 -6.14
CA ARG A 152 15.81 -11.73 -5.08
C ARG A 152 17.25 -11.62 -5.64
N PRO A 153 17.68 -12.46 -6.61
CA PRO A 153 18.98 -12.30 -7.27
C PRO A 153 19.11 -10.98 -8.03
N LEU A 154 18.02 -10.48 -8.63
CA LEU A 154 18.01 -9.20 -9.35
C LEU A 154 18.23 -8.04 -8.38
N ALA A 155 17.49 -8.02 -7.27
CA ALA A 155 17.60 -6.97 -6.25
C ALA A 155 18.95 -7.01 -5.48
N SER A 156 19.61 -8.17 -5.42
CA SER A 156 20.89 -8.34 -4.72
C SER A 156 22.11 -8.39 -5.64
N ALA A 157 21.94 -8.15 -6.95
CA ALA A 157 22.98 -8.32 -7.95
C ALA A 157 24.26 -7.52 -7.63
N ALA A 158 24.12 -6.25 -7.21
CA ALA A 158 25.26 -5.41 -6.87
C ALA A 158 26.01 -5.93 -5.64
N ALA A 159 25.30 -6.29 -4.56
CA ALA A 159 25.91 -6.88 -3.37
C ALA A 159 26.58 -8.23 -3.66
N ALA A 160 25.98 -9.05 -4.53
CA ALA A 160 26.53 -10.33 -4.92
C ALA A 160 27.80 -10.20 -5.78
N ALA A 161 27.90 -9.14 -6.59
CA ALA A 161 29.04 -8.86 -7.45
C ALA A 161 30.31 -8.45 -6.69
N VAL A 162 30.20 -8.03 -5.42
CA VAL A 162 31.36 -7.66 -4.60
C VAL A 162 32.21 -8.90 -4.28
N PRO A 163 33.49 -8.94 -4.70
CA PRO A 163 34.41 -10.05 -4.41
C PRO A 163 34.54 -10.28 -2.90
N ALA A 164 34.65 -11.54 -2.47
CA ALA A 164 34.69 -11.88 -1.05
C ALA A 164 35.79 -11.16 -0.25
N THR A 165 36.94 -10.90 -0.88
CA THR A 165 38.08 -10.16 -0.29
C THR A 165 37.78 -8.69 -0.05
N ASP A 166 36.84 -8.13 -0.80
CA ASP A 166 36.56 -6.70 -0.87
C ASP A 166 35.31 -6.33 -0.06
N ARG A 167 34.57 -7.32 0.46
CA ARG A 167 33.35 -7.09 1.25
C ARG A 167 33.64 -6.38 2.57
N ALA A 168 32.87 -5.34 2.87
CA ALA A 168 32.95 -4.62 4.14
C ALA A 168 32.12 -5.25 5.26
N TRP A 169 31.02 -5.94 4.94
CA TRP A 169 30.08 -6.45 5.95
C TRP A 169 30.73 -7.32 7.03
N PRO A 170 31.61 -8.29 6.73
CA PRO A 170 32.27 -9.08 7.77
C PRO A 170 33.04 -8.25 8.79
N HIS A 171 33.62 -7.12 8.36
CA HIS A 171 34.38 -6.21 9.21
C HIS A 171 33.45 -5.33 10.06
N TYR A 172 32.36 -4.82 9.49
CA TYR A 172 31.34 -4.12 10.28
C TYR A 172 30.74 -5.02 11.34
N ARG A 173 30.38 -6.26 10.98
CA ARG A 173 29.85 -7.23 11.93
C ARG A 173 30.83 -7.50 13.07
N ALA A 174 32.11 -7.71 12.76
CA ALA A 174 33.13 -7.94 13.79
C ALA A 174 33.21 -6.76 14.77
N ALA A 175 33.26 -5.53 14.26
CA ALA A 175 33.25 -4.33 15.10
C ALA A 175 31.96 -4.20 15.93
N LEU A 176 30.80 -4.46 15.34
CA LEU A 176 29.50 -4.40 16.03
C LEU A 176 29.37 -5.44 17.16
N LEU A 177 30.00 -6.61 17.02
CA LEU A 177 30.00 -7.65 18.05
C LEU A 177 30.97 -7.33 19.20
N GLU A 178 32.02 -6.55 18.95
CA GLU A 178 32.96 -6.08 19.97
C GLU A 178 32.43 -4.85 20.71
N MET A 179 31.65 -4.01 20.04
CA MET A 179 31.10 -2.77 20.59
C MET A 179 29.91 -3.05 21.52
N GLU A 180 29.95 -2.45 22.71
CA GLU A 180 28.79 -2.42 23.60
C GLU A 180 27.73 -1.50 23.01
N ARG A 181 26.45 -1.80 23.24
CA ARG A 181 25.37 -0.90 22.82
C ARG A 181 25.40 0.35 23.71
N PRO A 182 25.34 1.56 23.14
CA PRO A 182 25.34 2.80 23.91
C PRO A 182 23.93 3.08 24.52
N GLU A 183 23.29 2.06 25.09
CA GLU A 183 21.92 2.13 25.62
C GLU A 183 21.84 3.15 26.76
N GLU A 184 22.84 3.23 27.64
CA GLU A 184 22.88 4.21 28.73
C GLU A 184 22.85 5.67 28.22
N ILE A 185 23.61 5.97 27.15
CA ILE A 185 23.62 7.30 26.51
C ILE A 185 22.25 7.61 25.90
N ILE A 186 21.64 6.64 25.21
CA ILE A 186 20.35 6.79 24.53
C ILE A 186 19.18 6.88 25.53
N HIS A 187 19.26 6.17 26.65
CA HIS A 187 18.23 6.17 27.68
C HIS A 187 18.28 7.42 28.56
N THR A 188 19.49 7.92 28.83
CA THR A 188 19.66 9.11 29.68
C THR A 188 19.38 10.40 28.90
N TYR A 189 19.75 10.41 27.61
CA TYR A 189 19.64 11.58 26.76
C TYR A 189 18.94 11.26 25.44
N ASN A 190 18.06 12.18 25.01
CA ASN A 190 17.40 12.11 23.71
C ASN A 190 18.35 12.14 22.49
N ARG A 191 19.61 12.55 22.70
CA ARG A 191 20.73 12.48 21.76
C ARG A 191 22.05 12.43 22.53
N ALA A 192 23.15 12.05 21.87
CA ALA A 192 24.47 12.21 22.47
C ALA A 192 24.74 13.68 22.80
N PRO A 193 25.15 13.99 24.05
CA PRO A 193 25.70 15.29 24.41
C PRO A 193 26.88 15.69 23.51
N HIS A 194 27.09 17.00 23.36
CA HIS A 194 28.26 17.56 22.67
C HIS A 194 29.42 17.80 23.69
N PRO A 195 30.70 17.87 23.26
CA PRO A 195 31.84 18.21 24.14
C PRO A 195 31.70 19.35 25.15
N ASP A 196 30.82 20.31 24.90
CA ASP A 196 30.56 21.50 25.71
C ASP A 196 29.25 21.40 26.53
N GLU A 197 28.60 20.23 26.52
CA GLU A 197 27.33 19.97 27.20
C GLU A 197 27.49 18.97 28.35
N ASP A 198 26.63 19.11 29.37
CA ASP A 198 26.57 18.16 30.48
C ASP A 198 26.24 16.75 29.98
N GLY A 199 26.98 15.75 30.48
CA GLY A 199 26.84 14.35 30.06
C GLY A 199 27.81 13.89 28.97
N TRP A 200 28.62 14.80 28.40
CA TRP A 200 29.64 14.44 27.41
C TRP A 200 30.59 13.34 27.88
N GLU A 201 30.90 13.33 29.17
CA GLU A 201 31.82 12.37 29.78
C GLU A 201 31.42 10.91 29.50
N LEU A 202 30.11 10.60 29.51
CA LEU A 202 29.61 9.26 29.19
C LEU A 202 29.91 8.88 27.73
N VAL A 203 29.76 9.84 26.81
CA VAL A 203 30.08 9.66 25.39
C VAL A 203 31.58 9.47 25.21
N ARG A 204 32.40 10.32 25.87
CA ARG A 204 33.86 10.27 25.80
C ARG A 204 34.40 8.90 26.25
N VAL A 205 33.96 8.42 27.42
CA VAL A 205 34.37 7.12 27.97
C VAL A 205 33.97 5.97 27.04
N TYR A 206 32.76 6.01 26.48
CA TYR A 206 32.32 5.03 25.49
C TYR A 206 33.22 5.02 24.24
N LEU A 207 33.52 6.20 23.69
CA LEU A 207 34.36 6.32 22.50
C LEU A 207 35.79 5.86 22.75
N GLU A 208 36.37 6.17 23.91
CA GLU A 208 37.73 5.75 24.28
C GLU A 208 37.84 4.23 24.39
N ARG A 209 36.84 3.58 24.99
CA ARG A 209 36.79 2.12 25.12
C ARG A 209 36.75 1.42 23.76
N HIS A 210 36.16 2.03 22.75
CA HIS A 210 35.90 1.41 21.44
C HIS A 210 36.76 1.96 20.30
N GLN A 211 37.89 2.64 20.57
CA GLN A 211 38.75 3.19 19.52
C GLN A 211 39.27 2.14 18.51
N SER A 212 39.57 0.91 18.95
CA SER A 212 39.99 -0.20 18.09
C SER A 212 38.88 -0.60 17.11
N SER A 213 37.65 -0.73 17.60
CA SER A 213 36.48 -1.07 16.80
C SER A 213 36.16 0.06 15.82
N LEU A 214 36.24 1.33 16.24
CA LEU A 214 36.05 2.49 15.35
C LEU A 214 37.09 2.56 14.23
N ALA A 215 38.36 2.24 14.52
CA ALA A 215 39.39 2.12 13.48
C ALA A 215 39.05 1.00 12.47
N SER A 216 38.53 -0.12 12.94
CA SER A 216 38.06 -1.23 12.09
C SER A 216 36.85 -0.82 11.24
N VAL A 217 35.93 -0.03 11.79
CA VAL A 217 34.78 0.53 11.07
C VAL A 217 35.25 1.49 9.96
N ARG A 218 36.22 2.38 10.24
CA ARG A 218 36.82 3.26 9.22
C ARG A 218 37.45 2.45 8.07
N ALA A 219 38.23 1.43 8.41
CA ALA A 219 38.84 0.54 7.42
C ALA A 219 37.79 -0.24 6.60
N ALA A 220 36.69 -0.66 7.23
CA ALA A 220 35.57 -1.28 6.53
C ALA A 220 34.88 -0.30 5.57
N ALA A 221 34.72 0.97 5.96
CA ALA A 221 34.11 2.01 5.15
C ALA A 221 34.90 2.42 3.91
N ALA A 222 36.22 2.21 3.92
CA ALA A 222 37.08 2.44 2.77
C ALA A 222 37.01 1.34 1.70
N ARG A 223 36.35 0.21 1.98
CA ARG A 223 36.25 -0.91 1.04
C ARG A 223 35.32 -0.57 -0.15
N PRO A 224 35.48 -1.24 -1.30
CA PRO A 224 34.69 -0.95 -2.50
C PRO A 224 33.19 -1.25 -2.36
N GLY A 225 32.82 -2.25 -1.56
CA GLY A 225 31.43 -2.66 -1.38
C GLY A 225 31.15 -3.33 -0.04
N LEU A 226 29.91 -3.25 0.42
CA LEU A 226 29.38 -3.91 1.60
C LEU A 226 29.35 -5.42 1.43
N GLY A 227 28.79 -5.91 0.31
CA GLY A 227 28.63 -7.33 0.01
C GLY A 227 27.61 -8.05 0.90
N PHE A 228 26.61 -7.32 1.42
CA PHE A 228 25.50 -7.89 2.19
C PHE A 228 24.41 -8.40 1.24
N VAL A 229 24.40 -9.70 0.96
CA VAL A 229 23.33 -10.32 0.16
C VAL A 229 22.15 -10.59 1.08
N ALA A 230 21.14 -9.71 1.04
CA ALA A 230 19.95 -9.83 1.87
C ALA A 230 19.11 -11.07 1.52
N ARG A 231 18.49 -11.66 2.54
CA ARG A 231 17.73 -12.91 2.49
C ARG A 231 16.51 -12.80 3.39
N SER A 232 15.57 -13.72 3.25
CA SER A 232 14.44 -13.87 4.19
C SER A 232 14.85 -14.48 5.54
N GLU A 233 16.09 -14.94 5.68
CA GLU A 233 16.63 -15.49 6.92
C GLU A 233 17.98 -14.87 7.30
N ILE A 234 18.24 -14.76 8.60
CA ILE A 234 19.52 -14.32 9.15
C ILE A 234 20.54 -15.46 9.08
N THR A 235 21.72 -15.18 8.52
CA THR A 235 22.79 -16.18 8.40
C THR A 235 23.31 -16.60 9.78
N ALA A 236 23.89 -17.80 9.87
CA ALA A 236 24.50 -18.26 11.12
C ALA A 236 25.57 -17.30 11.66
N ALA A 237 26.32 -16.64 10.77
CA ALA A 237 27.34 -15.66 11.15
C ALA A 237 26.74 -14.36 11.70
N ASP A 238 25.58 -13.95 11.21
CA ASP A 238 24.93 -12.69 11.61
C ASP A 238 23.96 -12.85 12.79
N ARG A 239 23.63 -14.10 13.17
CA ARG A 239 22.66 -14.41 14.24
C ARG A 239 23.00 -13.78 15.59
N ALA A 240 24.28 -13.60 15.89
CA ALA A 240 24.73 -12.96 17.11
C ALA A 240 24.30 -11.48 17.21
N LEU A 241 24.12 -10.78 16.08
CA LEU A 241 23.64 -9.39 16.08
C LEU A 241 22.12 -9.30 16.27
N TRP A 242 21.39 -10.33 15.82
CA TRP A 242 19.92 -10.33 15.78
C TRP A 242 19.34 -11.67 16.27
N PRO A 243 19.51 -12.01 17.56
CA PRO A 243 19.10 -13.31 18.10
C PRO A 243 17.57 -13.51 18.10
N ASP A 244 16.81 -12.42 18.25
CA ASP A 244 15.34 -12.45 18.36
C ASP A 244 14.63 -12.42 17.00
N THR A 245 15.38 -12.28 15.89
CA THR A 245 14.81 -12.27 14.55
C THR A 245 14.45 -13.71 14.15
N GLN A 246 13.15 -14.03 14.25
CA GLN A 246 12.64 -15.31 13.81
C GLN A 246 12.55 -15.36 12.28
N PRO A 247 12.90 -16.49 11.66
CA PRO A 247 12.62 -16.70 10.24
C PRO A 247 11.10 -16.74 10.02
N ILE A 248 10.66 -16.28 8.85
CA ILE A 248 9.28 -16.41 8.40
C ILE A 248 8.96 -17.91 8.35
N SER A 249 8.03 -18.38 9.19
CA SER A 249 7.74 -19.79 9.38
C SER A 249 6.94 -20.37 8.22
N THR A 250 7.50 -21.29 7.44
CA THR A 250 6.85 -21.92 6.28
C THR A 250 5.58 -22.71 6.61
N THR A 251 5.35 -23.07 7.88
CA THR A 251 4.22 -23.93 8.31
C THR A 251 3.01 -23.17 8.83
N THR A 252 3.18 -21.91 9.23
CA THR A 252 2.13 -21.11 9.87
C THR A 252 1.99 -19.71 9.28
N ASP A 253 2.99 -19.26 8.54
CA ASP A 253 3.01 -17.96 7.86
C ASP A 253 2.66 -18.16 6.37
N PRO A 254 1.55 -17.59 5.88
CA PRO A 254 1.19 -17.67 4.47
C PRO A 254 2.06 -16.76 3.56
N MET A 255 3.03 -16.02 4.11
CA MET A 255 4.09 -15.36 3.34
C MET A 255 5.08 -16.36 2.77
N ASP A 256 5.14 -16.39 1.43
CA ASP A 256 6.16 -17.15 0.72
C ASP A 256 7.54 -16.54 1.04
N PRO A 257 8.47 -17.28 1.68
CA PRO A 257 9.81 -16.79 2.00
C PRO A 257 10.66 -16.49 0.75
N GLU A 258 10.18 -16.84 -0.44
CA GLU A 258 10.77 -16.46 -1.72
C GLU A 258 10.30 -15.10 -2.25
N MET A 259 9.32 -14.47 -1.59
CA MET A 259 8.85 -13.13 -1.98
C MET A 259 9.91 -12.07 -1.68
N LEU A 260 10.06 -11.10 -2.57
CA LEU A 260 11.03 -10.03 -2.42
C LEU A 260 10.74 -9.12 -1.21
N PHE A 261 9.46 -8.84 -0.93
CA PHE A 261 9.05 -8.09 0.26
C PHE A 261 9.38 -8.80 1.60
N SER A 262 9.70 -10.09 1.57
CA SER A 262 10.11 -10.85 2.76
C SER A 262 11.59 -10.70 3.10
N VAL A 263 12.38 -10.06 2.23
CA VAL A 263 13.82 -9.91 2.40
C VAL A 263 14.14 -8.96 3.56
N LEU A 264 14.94 -9.45 4.51
CA LEU A 264 15.34 -8.72 5.71
C LEU A 264 16.55 -7.83 5.42
N MET A 265 16.46 -6.55 5.79
CA MET A 265 17.54 -5.57 5.66
C MET A 265 17.97 -4.95 7.00
N PRO A 266 18.25 -5.76 8.05
CA PRO A 266 18.53 -5.24 9.39
C PRO A 266 19.89 -4.51 9.47
N HIS A 267 20.82 -4.81 8.56
CA HIS A 267 22.13 -4.15 8.45
C HIS A 267 22.03 -2.64 8.26
N LEU A 268 20.95 -2.13 7.64
CA LEU A 268 20.73 -0.69 7.45
C LEU A 268 20.64 0.06 8.78
N GLY A 269 19.99 -0.56 9.78
CA GLY A 269 19.91 -0.02 11.14
C GLY A 269 21.29 0.07 11.80
N GLU A 270 22.13 -0.95 11.60
CA GLU A 270 23.49 -1.00 12.15
C GLU A 270 24.43 0.01 11.48
N LEU A 271 24.36 0.18 10.15
CA LEU A 271 25.12 1.23 9.45
C LEU A 271 24.76 2.62 9.97
N ARG A 272 23.48 2.92 10.22
CA ARG A 272 23.08 4.20 10.83
C ARG A 272 23.63 4.40 12.24
N LYS A 273 23.72 3.33 13.05
CA LYS A 273 24.29 3.40 14.40
C LYS A 273 25.78 3.72 14.31
N LEU A 274 26.53 2.96 13.52
CA LEU A 274 27.96 3.17 13.30
C LEU A 274 28.29 4.57 12.77
N ALA A 275 27.54 5.06 11.77
CA ALA A 275 27.73 6.40 11.21
C ALA A 275 27.52 7.50 12.27
N ARG A 276 26.53 7.31 13.16
CA ARG A 276 26.26 8.23 14.27
C ARG A 276 27.38 8.21 15.31
N THR A 277 27.90 7.02 15.64
CA THR A 277 29.02 6.89 16.57
C THR A 277 30.29 7.51 16.02
N LEU A 278 30.59 7.32 14.72
CA LEU A 278 31.69 8.02 14.06
C LEU A 278 31.51 9.54 14.09
N ALA A 279 30.29 10.05 13.94
CA ALA A 279 30.02 11.49 14.07
C ALA A 279 30.26 12.02 15.50
N TRP A 280 30.06 11.19 16.54
CA TRP A 280 30.45 11.53 17.91
C TRP A 280 31.98 11.55 18.05
N ASP A 281 32.67 10.56 17.51
CA ASP A 281 34.13 10.49 17.50
C ASP A 281 34.77 11.63 16.69
N THR A 282 34.12 12.11 15.61
CA THR A 282 34.53 13.32 14.89
C THR A 282 34.57 14.54 15.80
N ARG A 283 33.52 14.74 16.62
CA ARG A 283 33.45 15.88 17.56
C ARG A 283 34.49 15.76 18.66
N ARG A 284 34.68 14.55 19.20
CA ARG A 284 35.73 14.25 20.18
C ARG A 284 37.11 14.58 19.61
N ALA A 285 37.46 14.00 18.46
CA ALA A 285 38.75 14.20 17.81
C ALA A 285 38.99 15.69 17.51
N ALA A 286 37.98 16.41 17.01
CA ALA A 286 38.11 17.83 16.74
C ALA A 286 38.28 18.67 18.02
N ALA A 287 37.61 18.34 19.13
CA ALA A 287 37.80 19.01 20.42
C ALA A 287 39.21 18.79 20.99
N GLU A 288 39.83 17.66 20.70
CA GLU A 288 41.21 17.33 21.08
C GLU A 288 42.28 17.87 20.09
N GLY A 289 41.86 18.50 19.00
CA GLY A 289 42.75 18.98 17.93
C GLY A 289 43.26 17.89 16.98
N ASP A 290 42.72 16.67 17.05
CA ASP A 290 43.00 15.57 16.12
C ASP A 290 42.14 15.69 14.85
N GLY A 291 42.52 16.62 13.98
CA GLY A 291 41.89 16.79 12.68
C GLY A 291 42.02 15.59 11.75
N VAL A 292 43.04 14.74 11.94
CA VAL A 292 43.26 13.55 11.08
C VAL A 292 42.16 12.52 11.34
N THR A 293 41.91 12.19 12.61
CA THR A 293 40.81 11.28 12.97
C THR A 293 39.45 11.88 12.63
N ALA A 294 39.25 13.18 12.85
CA ALA A 294 38.00 13.85 12.49
C ALA A 294 37.66 13.73 10.99
N VAL A 295 38.64 13.98 10.12
CA VAL A 295 38.47 13.82 8.66
C VAL A 295 38.25 12.35 8.29
N ALA A 296 39.04 11.43 8.85
CA ALA A 296 38.90 10.00 8.57
C ALA A 296 37.53 9.45 8.97
N ASN A 297 36.93 9.94 10.05
CA ASN A 297 35.57 9.59 10.46
C ASN A 297 34.54 10.11 9.44
N ILE A 298 34.65 11.36 9.00
CA ILE A 298 33.72 11.93 8.01
C ILE A 298 33.83 11.19 6.67
N GLU A 299 35.05 10.89 6.20
CA GLU A 299 35.26 10.09 5.00
C GLU A 299 34.67 8.68 5.13
N ALA A 300 34.81 8.05 6.29
CA ALA A 300 34.19 6.76 6.57
C ALA A 300 32.65 6.83 6.53
N ILE A 301 32.04 7.86 7.12
CA ILE A 301 30.58 8.05 7.04
C ILE A 301 30.14 8.22 5.58
N ILE A 302 30.86 9.00 4.76
CA ILE A 302 30.58 9.13 3.31
C ILE A 302 30.73 7.77 2.60
N GLY A 303 31.73 6.96 2.95
CA GLY A 303 31.89 5.61 2.42
C GLY A 303 30.71 4.69 2.74
N MET A 304 30.18 4.79 3.96
CA MET A 304 29.00 4.05 4.40
C MET A 304 27.73 4.42 3.63
N THR A 305 27.61 5.66 3.14
CA THR A 305 26.51 6.07 2.24
C THR A 305 26.47 5.20 1.00
N ARG A 306 27.62 4.87 0.39
CA ARG A 306 27.68 3.97 -0.78
C ARG A 306 27.25 2.55 -0.41
N HIS A 307 27.74 2.03 0.71
CA HIS A 307 27.39 0.71 1.21
C HIS A 307 25.89 0.54 1.47
N ALA A 308 25.24 1.56 2.02
CA ALA A 308 23.80 1.53 2.25
C ALA A 308 22.99 1.38 0.96
N ARG A 309 23.53 1.76 -0.20
CA ARG A 309 22.85 1.79 -1.51
C ARG A 309 23.05 0.53 -2.37
N GLU A 310 23.70 -0.52 -1.87
CA GLU A 310 23.92 -1.73 -2.70
C GLU A 310 22.63 -2.44 -3.11
N MET A 311 21.57 -2.34 -2.32
CA MET A 311 20.25 -2.78 -2.76
C MET A 311 19.43 -1.59 -3.29
N PRO A 312 18.59 -1.79 -4.31
CA PRO A 312 17.95 -0.70 -5.05
C PRO A 312 16.59 -0.26 -4.48
N PHE A 313 16.35 -0.41 -3.18
CA PHE A 313 15.10 0.03 -2.54
C PHE A 313 15.20 1.47 -2.02
N ILE A 314 14.08 2.17 -1.94
CA ILE A 314 13.95 3.50 -1.33
C ILE A 314 14.42 3.50 0.11
N ILE A 315 14.16 2.43 0.89
CA ILE A 315 14.63 2.38 2.28
C ILE A 315 16.16 2.43 2.37
N ASN A 316 16.86 1.83 1.40
CA ASN A 316 18.31 1.92 1.27
C ASN A 316 18.75 3.37 0.97
N ASP A 317 18.08 4.03 0.04
CA ASP A 317 18.36 5.43 -0.33
C ASP A 317 18.07 6.39 0.85
N LEU A 318 16.95 6.22 1.56
CA LEU A 318 16.61 7.00 2.76
C LEU A 318 17.63 6.83 3.89
N VAL A 319 18.13 5.61 4.08
CA VAL A 319 19.19 5.33 5.05
C VAL A 319 20.50 5.97 4.61
N ALA A 320 20.84 5.90 3.32
CA ALA A 320 22.02 6.56 2.76
C ALA A 320 21.94 8.08 2.93
N PHE A 321 20.80 8.71 2.66
CA PHE A 321 20.59 10.15 2.88
C PHE A 321 20.77 10.55 4.34
N ALA A 322 20.28 9.74 5.28
CA ALA A 322 20.48 9.99 6.70
C ALA A 322 21.95 9.86 7.14
N ILE A 323 22.69 8.90 6.59
CA ILE A 323 24.14 8.74 6.82
C ILE A 323 24.90 9.93 6.24
N LEU A 324 24.60 10.35 5.01
CA LEU A 324 25.23 11.51 4.38
C LEU A 324 24.90 12.82 5.12
N THR A 325 23.66 12.99 5.58
CA THR A 325 23.28 14.10 6.46
C THR A 325 24.16 14.13 7.71
N SER A 326 24.40 12.97 8.34
CA SER A 326 25.25 12.87 9.52
C SER A 326 26.70 13.29 9.24
N ALA A 327 27.25 12.94 8.07
CA ALA A 327 28.58 13.40 7.64
C ALA A 327 28.62 14.93 7.45
N CYS A 328 27.64 15.50 6.75
CA CYS A 328 27.58 16.93 6.46
C CYS A 328 27.39 17.75 7.74
N GLU A 329 26.52 17.30 8.65
CA GLU A 329 26.33 17.95 9.95
C GLU A 329 27.57 17.84 10.83
N ALA A 330 28.25 16.68 10.87
CA ALA A 330 29.50 16.54 11.62
C ALA A 330 30.61 17.45 11.07
N ALA A 331 30.76 17.53 9.74
CA ALA A 331 31.68 18.44 9.08
C ALA A 331 31.36 19.91 9.42
N GLY A 332 30.10 20.31 9.25
CA GLY A 332 29.66 21.68 9.52
C GLY A 332 29.83 22.09 10.99
N ASP A 333 29.61 21.16 11.92
CA ASP A 333 29.78 21.38 13.36
C ASP A 333 31.26 21.59 13.74
N VAL A 334 32.17 20.78 13.19
CA VAL A 334 33.62 20.98 13.36
C VAL A 334 34.06 22.33 12.79
N VAL A 335 33.65 22.65 11.57
CA VAL A 335 34.00 23.93 10.92
C VAL A 335 33.48 25.12 11.71
N ALA A 336 32.25 25.05 12.22
CA ALA A 336 31.64 26.16 12.95
C ALA A 336 32.22 26.36 14.36
N ARG A 337 32.65 25.29 15.05
CA ARG A 337 32.93 25.34 16.49
C ARG A 337 34.38 25.10 16.85
N THR A 338 35.05 24.23 16.10
CA THR A 338 36.46 23.90 16.27
C THR A 338 37.23 24.06 14.95
N PRO A 339 37.11 25.22 14.26
CA PRO A 339 37.70 25.39 12.94
C PRO A 339 39.20 25.12 12.93
N THR A 340 39.91 25.51 14.00
CA THR A 340 41.36 25.32 14.14
C THR A 340 41.80 23.86 14.22
N ALA A 341 40.88 22.92 14.46
CA ALA A 341 41.18 21.50 14.44
C ALA A 341 41.50 20.98 13.03
N LEU A 342 41.04 21.68 11.98
CA LEU A 342 41.27 21.31 10.58
C LEU A 342 42.18 22.33 9.88
N THR A 343 43.18 21.81 9.17
CA THR A 343 44.02 22.60 8.25
C THR A 343 43.26 22.97 6.98
N ASP A 344 43.74 23.99 6.26
CA ASP A 344 43.14 24.42 4.99
C ASP A 344 43.13 23.29 3.96
N ALA A 345 44.20 22.49 3.90
CA ALA A 345 44.29 21.33 3.02
C ALA A 345 43.24 20.26 3.36
N GLN A 346 42.97 20.02 4.65
CA GLN A 346 41.92 19.10 5.09
C GLN A 346 40.52 19.62 4.76
N LEU A 347 40.28 20.93 4.94
CA LEU A 347 39.01 21.57 4.56
C LEU A 347 38.75 21.47 3.06
N VAL A 348 39.75 21.76 2.22
CA VAL A 348 39.64 21.63 0.76
C VAL A 348 39.38 20.18 0.35
N ASN A 349 40.10 19.21 0.91
CA ASN A 349 39.86 17.80 0.63
C ASN A 349 38.42 17.40 1.02
N LEU A 350 37.99 17.78 2.23
CA LEU A 350 36.64 17.49 2.70
C LEU A 350 35.56 18.10 1.80
N ALA A 351 35.74 19.34 1.34
CA ALA A 351 34.83 19.96 0.38
C ALA A 351 34.74 19.16 -0.93
N HIS A 352 35.87 18.71 -1.49
CA HIS A 352 35.87 17.87 -2.68
C HIS A 352 35.18 16.52 -2.45
N ARG A 353 35.40 15.88 -1.31
CA ARG A 353 34.75 14.61 -0.94
C ARG A 353 33.24 14.76 -0.80
N ILE A 354 32.77 15.82 -0.15
CA ILE A 354 31.34 16.12 0.01
C ILE A 354 30.71 16.46 -1.35
N ALA A 355 31.37 17.29 -2.16
CA ALA A 355 30.89 17.64 -3.50
C ALA A 355 30.77 16.42 -4.44
N ALA A 356 31.66 15.42 -4.30
CA ALA A 356 31.62 14.18 -5.09
C ALA A 356 30.47 13.22 -4.73
N THR A 357 29.56 13.61 -3.83
CA THR A 357 28.41 12.78 -3.41
C THR A 357 27.14 13.01 -4.24
N ASP A 358 27.19 13.80 -5.31
CA ASP A 358 26.02 14.15 -6.12
C ASP A 358 25.31 12.92 -6.72
N GLU A 359 26.07 11.95 -7.23
CA GLU A 359 25.52 10.67 -7.71
C GLU A 359 24.83 9.87 -6.59
N LEU A 360 25.27 10.06 -5.34
CA LEU A 360 24.69 9.42 -4.15
C LEU A 360 23.38 10.09 -3.71
N LEU A 361 23.02 11.24 -4.28
CA LEU A 361 21.79 12.00 -4.01
C LEU A 361 20.74 11.84 -5.12
N THR A 362 20.76 10.70 -5.79
CA THR A 362 19.71 10.26 -6.71
C THR A 362 18.68 9.41 -5.96
N MET A 363 17.40 9.47 -6.35
CA MET A 363 16.42 8.50 -5.88
C MET A 363 16.27 7.39 -6.93
N ARG A 364 16.39 6.14 -6.48
CA ARG A 364 16.13 4.95 -7.31
C ARG A 364 14.82 4.31 -6.90
N LEU A 365 14.10 3.78 -7.89
CA LEU A 365 12.82 3.10 -7.72
C LEU A 365 12.84 1.67 -8.27
N ASP A 366 14.02 1.19 -8.72
CA ASP A 366 14.14 -0.10 -9.37
C ASP A 366 13.73 -1.24 -8.41
N GLY A 367 14.11 -1.15 -7.13
CA GLY A 367 13.71 -2.12 -6.11
C GLY A 367 12.21 -2.17 -5.87
N GLU A 368 11.56 -1.01 -5.84
CA GLU A 368 10.09 -0.91 -5.71
C GLU A 368 9.39 -1.55 -6.90
N ARG A 369 9.89 -1.30 -8.11
CA ARG A 369 9.35 -1.91 -9.34
C ARG A 369 9.50 -3.42 -9.30
N LEU A 370 10.69 -3.94 -8.97
CA LEU A 370 10.93 -5.38 -8.81
C LEU A 370 10.02 -5.98 -7.73
N GLY A 371 9.86 -5.29 -6.60
CA GLY A 371 8.98 -5.71 -5.50
C GLY A 371 7.52 -5.79 -5.92
N PHE A 372 7.03 -4.79 -6.64
CA PHE A 372 5.66 -4.76 -7.12
C PHE A 372 5.40 -5.81 -8.21
N GLU A 373 6.33 -5.99 -9.15
CA GLU A 373 6.24 -7.05 -10.15
C GLU A 373 6.20 -8.44 -9.50
N ASP A 374 7.01 -8.67 -8.45
CA ASP A 374 6.97 -9.89 -7.65
C ASP A 374 5.61 -10.07 -6.94
N LEU A 375 5.07 -9.01 -6.34
CA LEU A 375 3.74 -9.02 -5.74
C LEU A 375 2.66 -9.39 -6.79
N VAL A 376 2.72 -8.80 -7.98
CA VAL A 376 1.74 -9.06 -9.05
C VAL A 376 1.82 -10.51 -9.54
N GLN A 377 3.02 -11.06 -9.79
CA GLN A 377 3.11 -12.47 -10.23
C GLN A 377 2.61 -13.45 -9.17
N ARG A 378 2.72 -13.09 -7.89
CA ARG A 378 2.23 -13.86 -6.73
C ARG A 378 0.76 -13.63 -6.43
N SER A 379 0.16 -12.59 -7.01
CA SER A 379 -1.24 -12.21 -6.76
C SER A 379 -2.20 -12.55 -7.90
N TYR A 380 -1.68 -12.68 -9.12
CA TYR A 380 -2.48 -12.85 -10.33
C TYR A 380 -2.20 -14.20 -11.00
N THR A 381 -3.21 -14.75 -11.68
CA THR A 381 -2.97 -15.83 -12.64
C THR A 381 -2.14 -15.32 -13.83
N ASP A 382 -1.66 -16.22 -14.67
CA ASP A 382 -1.13 -15.88 -16.00
C ASP A 382 -1.81 -16.75 -17.08
N ASN A 383 -2.23 -16.13 -18.17
CA ASN A 383 -2.80 -16.81 -19.34
C ASN A 383 -1.75 -17.10 -20.44
N GLY A 384 -0.47 -16.84 -20.17
CA GLY A 384 0.65 -17.03 -21.10
C GLY A 384 0.83 -15.89 -22.10
N ARG A 385 0.03 -14.82 -22.01
CA ARG A 385 0.14 -13.60 -22.84
C ARG A 385 0.38 -12.35 -22.00
N GLY A 386 0.91 -12.51 -20.79
CA GLY A 386 1.15 -11.42 -19.84
C GLY A 386 -0.13 -10.77 -19.33
N ASN A 387 -1.24 -11.52 -19.28
CA ASN A 387 -2.47 -11.06 -18.64
C ASN A 387 -3.02 -12.16 -17.72
N GLY A 388 -3.88 -11.79 -16.79
CA GLY A 388 -4.48 -12.69 -15.83
C GLY A 388 -5.38 -11.95 -14.88
N ARG A 389 -5.99 -12.68 -13.97
CA ARG A 389 -6.96 -12.13 -13.03
C ARG A 389 -6.43 -12.22 -11.61
N PHE A 390 -6.87 -11.29 -10.79
CA PHE A 390 -6.57 -11.30 -9.37
C PHE A 390 -7.10 -12.58 -8.71
N THR A 391 -6.32 -13.14 -7.81
CA THR A 391 -6.60 -14.43 -7.16
C THR A 391 -6.94 -14.25 -5.69
N ARG A 392 -7.58 -15.27 -5.11
CA ARG A 392 -7.79 -15.33 -3.66
C ARG A 392 -6.45 -15.34 -2.90
N GLN A 393 -5.44 -16.01 -3.43
CA GLN A 393 -4.10 -16.06 -2.82
C GLN A 393 -3.46 -14.67 -2.83
N GLY A 394 -3.60 -13.90 -3.92
CA GLY A 394 -3.21 -12.50 -3.97
C GLY A 394 -3.93 -11.63 -2.94
N LEU A 395 -5.22 -11.86 -2.73
CA LEU A 395 -5.95 -11.13 -1.70
C LEU A 395 -5.47 -11.47 -0.28
N GLN A 396 -5.20 -12.75 0.00
CA GLN A 396 -4.61 -13.19 1.27
C GLN A 396 -3.22 -12.59 1.47
N LEU A 397 -2.40 -12.58 0.42
CA LEU A 397 -1.08 -11.95 0.34
C LEU A 397 -1.14 -10.47 0.75
N LEU A 398 -2.04 -9.70 0.15
CA LEU A 398 -2.22 -8.29 0.49
C LEU A 398 -2.65 -8.08 1.95
N GLY A 399 -3.56 -8.92 2.48
CA GLY A 399 -3.99 -8.83 3.88
C GLY A 399 -2.84 -9.02 4.88
N MET A 400 -1.81 -9.79 4.55
CA MET A 400 -0.62 -9.94 5.41
C MET A 400 0.34 -8.75 5.31
N LEU A 401 0.37 -8.05 4.17
CA LEU A 401 1.14 -6.83 4.02
C LEU A 401 0.50 -5.64 4.77
N THR A 402 -0.78 -5.74 5.14
CA THR A 402 -1.44 -4.71 5.96
C THR A 402 -1.09 -4.87 7.44
N ALA A 403 -0.53 -3.82 8.05
CA ALA A 403 -0.06 -3.84 9.44
C ALA A 403 -1.18 -3.65 10.50
N SER A 404 -2.47 -3.59 10.10
CA SER A 404 -3.59 -3.33 11.01
C SER A 404 -4.63 -4.47 10.99
N GLY A 405 -5.16 -4.80 12.17
CA GLY A 405 -6.19 -5.84 12.33
C GLY A 405 -7.49 -5.52 11.57
N ASP A 406 -7.88 -4.24 11.52
CA ASP A 406 -9.10 -3.79 10.84
C ASP A 406 -9.06 -4.00 9.31
N GLU A 407 -7.90 -3.75 8.68
CA GLU A 407 -7.70 -4.00 7.24
C GLU A 407 -7.69 -5.50 6.95
N THR A 408 -7.12 -6.30 7.85
CA THR A 408 -7.11 -7.77 7.74
C THR A 408 -8.53 -8.34 7.75
N GLU A 409 -9.42 -7.85 8.63
CA GLU A 409 -10.83 -8.27 8.66
C GLU A 409 -11.58 -7.89 7.37
N ARG A 410 -11.35 -6.69 6.84
CA ARG A 410 -11.94 -6.24 5.56
C ARG A 410 -11.50 -7.13 4.41
N VAL A 411 -10.21 -7.44 4.32
CA VAL A 411 -9.64 -8.34 3.30
C VAL A 411 -10.25 -9.74 3.41
N LEU A 412 -10.46 -10.24 4.63
CA LEU A 412 -11.11 -11.53 4.86
C LEU A 412 -12.56 -11.53 4.36
N VAL A 413 -13.33 -10.48 4.61
CA VAL A 413 -14.71 -10.30 4.08
C VAL A 413 -14.70 -10.25 2.55
N LEU A 414 -13.77 -9.48 1.96
CA LEU A 414 -13.60 -9.39 0.50
C LEU A 414 -13.26 -10.76 -0.11
N SER A 415 -12.50 -11.60 0.59
CA SER A 415 -12.12 -12.93 0.10
C SER A 415 -13.28 -13.91 -0.04
N ALA A 416 -14.40 -13.64 0.63
CA ALA A 416 -15.65 -14.38 0.50
C ALA A 416 -16.50 -13.92 -0.70
N LEU A 417 -16.15 -12.79 -1.35
CA LEU A 417 -16.92 -12.19 -2.44
C LEU A 417 -16.33 -12.54 -3.83
N PRO A 418 -17.02 -13.36 -4.65
CA PRO A 418 -16.62 -13.70 -6.02
C PRO A 418 -16.33 -12.51 -6.94
N LEU A 419 -16.92 -11.35 -6.63
CA LEU A 419 -16.92 -10.17 -7.48
C LEU A 419 -15.61 -9.37 -7.38
N VAL A 420 -14.77 -9.61 -6.37
CA VAL A 420 -13.49 -8.89 -6.23
C VAL A 420 -12.61 -9.08 -7.47
N GLY A 421 -12.54 -10.29 -8.01
CA GLY A 421 -11.81 -10.58 -9.24
C GLY A 421 -12.39 -9.97 -10.53
N LEU A 422 -13.54 -9.27 -10.45
CA LEU A 422 -14.09 -8.45 -11.53
C LEU A 422 -13.88 -6.95 -11.30
N ILE A 423 -13.69 -6.53 -10.05
CA ILE A 423 -13.48 -5.12 -9.68
C ILE A 423 -12.01 -4.76 -9.86
N VAL A 424 -11.12 -5.60 -9.34
CA VAL A 424 -9.67 -5.43 -9.47
C VAL A 424 -9.29 -5.55 -10.96
N PRO A 425 -8.46 -4.61 -11.49
CA PRO A 425 -7.94 -4.67 -12.85
C PRO A 425 -7.31 -6.01 -13.17
N ASP A 426 -7.22 -6.32 -14.45
CA ASP A 426 -6.44 -7.48 -14.86
C ASP A 426 -4.93 -7.24 -14.66
N ARG A 427 -4.13 -8.30 -14.72
CA ARG A 427 -2.68 -8.24 -14.46
C ARG A 427 -1.99 -7.18 -15.30
N ARG A 428 -2.40 -7.04 -16.56
CA ARG A 428 -1.77 -6.11 -17.51
C ARG A 428 -2.13 -4.67 -17.18
N GLU A 429 -3.42 -4.41 -16.96
CA GLU A 429 -3.90 -3.09 -16.55
C GLU A 429 -3.25 -2.66 -15.22
N MET A 430 -3.19 -3.55 -14.22
CA MET A 430 -2.55 -3.27 -12.93
C MET A 430 -1.08 -2.87 -13.06
N LEU A 431 -0.29 -3.63 -13.84
CA LEU A 431 1.10 -3.28 -14.10
C LEU A 431 1.21 -1.96 -14.87
N ALA A 432 0.41 -1.77 -15.92
CA ALA A 432 0.44 -0.53 -16.68
C ALA A 432 0.14 0.71 -15.82
N THR A 433 -0.88 0.64 -14.95
CA THR A 433 -1.21 1.71 -14.00
C THR A 433 -0.07 1.95 -13.01
N TYR A 434 0.56 0.88 -12.51
CA TYR A 434 1.72 1.01 -11.63
C TYR A 434 2.90 1.71 -12.31
N HIS A 435 3.28 1.27 -13.51
CA HIS A 435 4.41 1.87 -14.23
C HIS A 435 4.15 3.34 -14.58
N ASP A 436 2.93 3.69 -15.00
CA ASP A 436 2.55 5.08 -15.29
C ASP A 436 2.61 5.98 -14.04
N LEU A 437 2.17 5.47 -12.89
CA LEU A 437 2.31 6.16 -11.61
C LEU A 437 3.78 6.37 -11.24
N MET A 438 4.60 5.32 -11.35
CA MET A 438 6.03 5.39 -11.01
C MET A 438 6.79 6.33 -11.95
N ASP A 439 6.47 6.33 -13.24
CA ASP A 439 7.05 7.23 -14.24
C ASP A 439 6.65 8.69 -13.96
N THR A 440 5.41 8.90 -13.53
CA THR A 440 4.93 10.22 -13.09
C THR A 440 5.65 10.69 -11.85
N PHE A 441 5.80 9.81 -10.87
CA PHE A 441 6.53 10.10 -9.66
C PHE A 441 8.01 10.44 -9.93
N GLU A 442 8.70 9.70 -10.80
CA GLU A 442 10.09 10.03 -11.19
C GLU A 442 10.19 11.39 -11.88
N ARG A 443 9.21 11.75 -12.69
CA ARG A 443 9.15 13.04 -13.40
C ARG A 443 8.98 14.19 -12.40
N GLU A 444 8.04 14.06 -11.47
CA GLU A 444 7.82 15.01 -10.38
C GLU A 444 9.03 15.11 -9.46
N ALA A 445 9.66 13.99 -9.12
CA ALA A 445 10.87 13.99 -8.30
C ALA A 445 12.04 14.71 -8.97
N ARG A 446 12.04 14.93 -10.30
CA ARG A 446 13.07 15.71 -11.01
C ARG A 446 12.73 17.20 -11.11
N THR A 447 11.50 17.61 -10.84
CA THR A 447 11.17 19.04 -10.82
C THR A 447 11.75 19.68 -9.56
N PRO A 448 12.16 20.96 -9.61
CA PRO A 448 12.61 21.66 -8.42
C PRO A 448 11.52 21.72 -7.35
N LEU A 449 11.93 21.66 -6.08
CA LEU A 449 10.99 21.49 -4.96
C LEU A 449 10.00 22.66 -4.82
N TRP A 450 10.37 23.89 -5.19
CA TRP A 450 9.50 25.07 -5.17
C TRP A 450 8.39 25.06 -6.24
N GLU A 451 8.58 24.29 -7.33
CA GLU A 451 7.64 24.12 -8.45
C GLU A 451 6.88 22.78 -8.40
N ARG A 452 7.23 21.89 -7.46
CA ARG A 452 6.76 20.50 -7.46
C ARG A 452 5.28 20.37 -7.06
N GLU A 453 4.57 19.56 -7.82
CA GLU A 453 3.21 19.09 -7.56
C GLU A 453 3.22 17.65 -7.01
N HIS A 454 2.05 17.17 -6.55
CA HIS A 454 1.86 15.83 -5.98
C HIS A 454 0.84 15.00 -6.76
N SER A 455 0.80 15.09 -8.09
CA SER A 455 -0.28 14.48 -8.86
C SER A 455 -0.35 12.95 -8.71
N ALA A 456 0.79 12.27 -8.59
CA ALA A 456 0.82 10.82 -8.36
C ALA A 456 0.28 10.45 -6.97
N GLU A 457 0.70 11.16 -5.93
CA GLU A 457 0.21 10.92 -4.56
C GLU A 457 -1.27 11.30 -4.42
N ASP A 458 -1.71 12.41 -5.03
CA ASP A 458 -3.10 12.85 -5.05
C ASP A 458 -4.00 11.82 -5.77
N THR A 459 -3.49 11.15 -6.81
CA THR A 459 -4.18 10.04 -7.49
C THR A 459 -4.39 8.84 -6.55
N VAL A 460 -3.34 8.46 -5.81
CA VAL A 460 -3.42 7.36 -4.84
C VAL A 460 -4.33 7.73 -3.67
N GLU A 461 -4.27 8.96 -3.17
CA GLU A 461 -5.16 9.47 -2.12
C GLU A 461 -6.62 9.49 -2.60
N ALA A 462 -6.88 9.88 -3.85
CA ALA A 462 -8.22 9.85 -4.43
C ALA A 462 -8.84 8.44 -4.43
N TRP A 463 -8.04 7.38 -4.58
CA TRP A 463 -8.52 5.99 -4.49
C TRP A 463 -8.96 5.58 -3.08
N HIS A 464 -8.46 6.25 -2.04
CA HIS A 464 -8.96 6.10 -0.68
C HIS A 464 -10.32 6.79 -0.47
N GLY A 465 -10.72 7.68 -1.37
CA GLY A 465 -11.96 8.45 -1.29
C GLY A 465 -13.24 7.62 -1.49
N SER A 466 -13.15 6.40 -2.05
CA SER A 466 -14.30 5.53 -2.25
C SER A 466 -13.97 4.05 -1.99
N LEU A 467 -14.90 3.30 -1.37
CA LEU A 467 -14.77 1.85 -1.16
C LEU A 467 -14.53 1.08 -2.47
N PHE A 468 -15.11 1.55 -3.57
CA PHE A 468 -14.96 0.89 -4.87
C PHE A 468 -13.53 1.03 -5.41
N ASP A 469 -12.98 2.25 -5.41
CA ASP A 469 -11.64 2.52 -5.93
C ASP A 469 -10.56 1.92 -5.02
N THR A 470 -10.78 1.93 -3.70
CA THR A 470 -9.90 1.27 -2.73
C THR A 470 -9.80 -0.23 -3.03
N VAL A 471 -10.94 -0.90 -3.27
CA VAL A 471 -10.94 -2.34 -3.64
C VAL A 471 -10.34 -2.56 -5.02
N ARG A 472 -10.63 -1.68 -5.99
CA ARG A 472 -10.11 -1.77 -7.36
C ARG A 472 -8.58 -1.67 -7.39
N TYR A 473 -8.00 -0.71 -6.68
CA TYR A 473 -6.56 -0.42 -6.70
C TYR A 473 -5.83 -0.88 -5.43
N LEU A 474 -6.39 -1.83 -4.69
CA LEU A 474 -5.85 -2.32 -3.42
C LEU A 474 -4.35 -2.65 -3.45
N PRO A 475 -3.80 -3.36 -4.48
CA PRO A 475 -2.37 -3.60 -4.54
C PRO A 475 -1.53 -2.32 -4.58
N LEU A 476 -1.97 -1.29 -5.32
CA LEU A 476 -1.26 -0.02 -5.47
C LEU A 476 -1.32 0.78 -4.18
N VAL A 477 -2.52 0.92 -3.61
CA VAL A 477 -2.74 1.64 -2.35
C VAL A 477 -1.86 1.10 -1.22
N LEU A 478 -1.68 -0.22 -1.14
CA LEU A 478 -0.87 -0.84 -0.10
C LEU A 478 0.64 -0.76 -0.34
N THR A 479 1.09 -0.75 -1.60
CA THR A 479 2.52 -0.81 -1.94
C THR A 479 3.15 0.50 -2.36
N MET A 480 2.34 1.56 -2.49
CA MET A 480 2.80 2.91 -2.80
C MET A 480 2.76 3.81 -1.54
N PRO A 481 3.57 3.56 -0.50
CA PRO A 481 3.70 4.50 0.60
C PRO A 481 4.38 5.78 0.10
N ALA A 482 4.15 6.90 0.80
CA ALA A 482 4.51 8.29 0.46
C ALA A 482 5.90 8.50 -0.19
N LEU A 483 6.02 8.17 -1.49
CA LEU A 483 7.22 8.30 -2.30
C LEU A 483 7.66 9.77 -2.37
N GLY A 484 6.71 10.71 -2.38
CA GLY A 484 6.93 12.16 -2.37
C GLY A 484 7.75 12.60 -1.17
N LYS A 485 7.50 12.01 0.01
CA LYS A 485 8.32 12.29 1.20
C LYS A 485 9.77 11.85 1.02
N ALA A 486 10.03 10.77 0.29
CA ALA A 486 11.39 10.36 -0.02
C ALA A 486 12.08 11.36 -0.98
N ALA A 487 11.35 11.92 -1.95
CA ALA A 487 11.89 12.92 -2.88
C ALA A 487 12.24 14.21 -2.15
N VAL A 488 11.34 14.65 -1.28
CA VAL A 488 11.58 15.78 -0.37
C VAL A 488 12.82 15.51 0.49
N GLN A 489 12.97 14.31 1.07
CA GLN A 489 14.14 14.01 1.90
C GLN A 489 15.46 14.02 1.13
N ARG A 490 15.47 13.54 -0.12
CA ARG A 490 16.63 13.70 -1.01
C ARG A 490 16.99 15.18 -1.15
N ASP A 491 16.03 16.03 -1.51
CA ASP A 491 16.27 17.46 -1.72
C ASP A 491 16.78 18.16 -0.45
N LEU A 492 16.16 17.88 0.70
CA LEU A 492 16.59 18.42 1.99
C LEU A 492 18.00 17.92 2.38
N THR A 493 18.40 16.73 1.93
CA THR A 493 19.77 16.22 2.14
C THR A 493 20.75 16.95 1.22
N THR A 494 20.38 17.18 -0.04
CA THR A 494 21.16 18.01 -0.98
C THR A 494 21.39 19.41 -0.42
N THR A 495 20.36 20.06 0.12
CA THR A 495 20.49 21.39 0.74
C THR A 495 21.41 21.39 1.95
N ARG A 496 21.37 20.34 2.80
CA ARG A 496 22.31 20.21 3.94
C ARG A 496 23.75 19.97 3.49
N ARG A 497 23.96 19.18 2.44
CA ARG A 497 25.28 19.01 1.80
C ARG A 497 25.81 20.34 1.31
N ASP A 498 24.99 21.09 0.60
CA ASP A 498 25.38 22.39 0.04
C ASP A 498 25.70 23.42 1.12
N ALA A 499 24.91 23.45 2.20
CA ALA A 499 25.21 24.30 3.34
C ALA A 499 26.54 23.93 4.02
N ALA A 500 26.90 22.64 4.09
CA ALA A 500 28.21 22.23 4.60
C ALA A 500 29.35 22.72 3.69
N LEU A 501 29.17 22.68 2.37
CA LEU A 501 30.14 23.23 1.41
C LEU A 501 30.27 24.75 1.53
N VAL A 502 29.16 25.46 1.67
CA VAL A 502 29.16 26.92 1.93
C VAL A 502 29.86 27.24 3.25
N GLY A 503 29.60 26.47 4.31
CA GLY A 503 30.28 26.64 5.60
C GLY A 503 31.80 26.46 5.50
N ILE A 504 32.28 25.45 4.76
CA ILE A 504 33.72 25.26 4.50
C ILE A 504 34.28 26.44 3.69
N ALA A 505 33.56 26.88 2.65
CA ALA A 505 33.97 28.01 1.82
C ALA A 505 34.09 29.32 2.62
N LEU A 506 33.11 29.62 3.47
CA LEU A 506 33.11 30.76 4.38
C LEU A 506 34.33 30.73 5.30
N GLU A 507 34.63 29.58 5.91
CA GLU A 507 35.77 29.45 6.82
C GLU A 507 37.11 29.61 6.09
N LEU A 508 37.26 29.03 4.90
CA LEU A 508 38.46 29.22 4.08
C LEU A 508 38.64 30.68 3.65
N GLU A 509 37.56 31.38 3.34
CA GLU A 509 37.61 32.79 2.96
C GLU A 509 38.00 33.68 4.14
N ARG A 510 37.42 33.43 5.32
CA ARG A 510 37.78 34.12 6.55
C ARG A 510 39.26 33.95 6.89
N ARG A 511 39.84 32.76 6.67
CA ARG A 511 41.27 32.53 6.91
C ARG A 511 42.16 33.34 5.99
N SER A 512 41.77 33.49 4.73
CA SER A 512 42.58 34.25 3.76
C SER A 512 42.45 35.76 3.89
N SER A 513 41.24 36.27 4.16
CA SER A 513 40.96 37.72 4.20
C SER A 513 40.99 38.31 5.61
N GLY A 514 40.89 37.46 6.65
CA GLY A 514 40.79 37.86 8.05
C GLY A 514 39.37 38.25 8.49
N VAL A 515 38.41 38.36 7.57
CA VAL A 515 37.03 38.78 7.83
C VAL A 515 36.02 37.88 7.12
N TRP A 516 34.80 37.79 7.63
CA TRP A 516 33.73 37.12 6.89
C TRP A 516 33.33 37.94 5.65
N PRO A 517 32.94 37.30 4.54
CA PRO A 517 32.46 38.02 3.37
C PRO A 517 31.18 38.80 3.67
N ALA A 518 30.93 39.85 2.91
CA ALA A 518 29.72 40.66 3.06
C ALA A 518 28.50 39.95 2.44
N ASP A 519 28.72 39.21 1.35
CA ASP A 519 27.70 38.46 0.62
C ASP A 519 28.23 37.05 0.27
N LEU A 520 27.34 36.05 0.14
CA LEU A 520 27.75 34.74 -0.39
C LEU A 520 28.27 34.82 -1.82
N ALA A 521 27.80 35.79 -2.61
CA ALA A 521 28.27 36.02 -3.98
C ALA A 521 29.79 36.25 -4.05
N ASP A 522 30.41 36.76 -2.97
CA ASP A 522 31.86 36.97 -2.87
C ASP A 522 32.65 35.64 -2.89
N LEU A 523 32.00 34.50 -2.61
CA LEU A 523 32.59 33.17 -2.65
C LEU A 523 32.71 32.62 -4.08
N VAL A 524 32.06 33.24 -5.07
CA VAL A 524 32.01 32.79 -6.47
C VAL A 524 32.96 33.63 -7.34
N PRO A 525 33.72 33.03 -8.27
CA PRO A 525 33.84 31.60 -8.57
C PRO A 525 34.95 30.89 -7.77
N HIS A 526 35.64 31.59 -6.88
CA HIS A 526 36.93 31.15 -6.33
C HIS A 526 36.82 30.06 -5.24
N ARG A 527 35.75 30.07 -4.44
CA ARG A 527 35.50 29.08 -3.38
C ARG A 527 34.35 28.14 -3.73
N LEU A 528 33.35 28.64 -4.45
CA LEU A 528 32.20 27.88 -4.93
C LEU A 528 32.01 28.12 -6.44
N PRO A 529 31.62 27.09 -7.22
CA PRO A 529 31.35 27.26 -8.65
C PRO A 529 30.10 28.11 -8.91
N THR A 530 29.06 27.93 -8.08
CA THR A 530 27.79 28.66 -8.12
C THR A 530 27.18 28.69 -6.73
N LEU A 531 26.29 29.65 -6.45
CA LEU A 531 25.53 29.65 -5.21
C LEU A 531 24.47 28.54 -5.21
N PRO A 532 24.38 27.72 -4.15
CA PRO A 532 23.31 26.76 -4.00
C PRO A 532 21.95 27.45 -3.91
N ARG A 533 20.93 26.81 -4.49
CA ARG A 533 19.56 27.32 -4.46
C ARG A 533 18.80 26.83 -3.25
N ASP A 534 17.96 27.69 -2.72
CA ASP A 534 16.98 27.39 -1.68
C ASP A 534 15.88 26.48 -2.25
N PRO A 535 15.60 25.33 -1.62
CA PRO A 535 14.62 24.39 -2.13
C PRO A 535 13.16 24.89 -2.00
N PHE A 536 12.89 25.96 -1.27
CA PHE A 536 11.52 26.46 -1.04
C PHE A 536 11.10 27.58 -1.98
N ASP A 537 12.04 28.36 -2.52
CA ASP A 537 11.73 29.48 -3.42
C ASP A 537 12.62 29.60 -4.67
N GLY A 538 13.67 28.78 -4.77
CA GLY A 538 14.55 28.73 -5.94
C GLY A 538 15.60 29.84 -6.03
N HIS A 539 15.60 30.80 -5.10
CA HIS A 539 16.65 31.82 -5.00
C HIS A 539 17.94 31.24 -4.42
N ALA A 540 19.02 32.00 -4.36
CA ALA A 540 20.22 31.56 -3.64
C ALA A 540 19.92 31.37 -2.15
N LEU A 541 20.62 30.45 -1.48
CA LEU A 541 20.62 30.39 -0.01
C LEU A 541 20.96 31.75 0.59
N ARG A 542 20.39 32.06 1.75
CA ARG A 542 20.56 33.35 2.41
C ARG A 542 21.65 33.30 3.45
N TYR A 543 22.21 34.47 3.72
CA TYR A 543 23.34 34.64 4.60
C TYR A 543 23.19 35.92 5.41
N THR A 544 23.50 35.81 6.70
CA THR A 544 23.57 36.96 7.59
C THR A 544 24.61 36.72 8.68
N LEU A 545 25.06 37.79 9.33
CA LEU A 545 25.93 37.71 10.49
C LEU A 545 25.10 37.92 11.76
N VAL A 546 25.02 36.90 12.60
CA VAL A 546 24.36 36.98 13.92
C VAL A 546 25.43 36.95 15.00
N ASN A 547 25.53 38.03 15.79
CA ASN A 547 26.57 38.20 16.81
C ASN A 547 28.01 38.02 16.24
N GLY A 548 28.24 38.46 15.00
CA GLY A 548 29.54 38.35 14.33
C GLY A 548 29.91 36.94 13.84
N ALA A 549 29.00 35.97 13.99
CA ALA A 549 29.13 34.63 13.43
C ALA A 549 28.23 34.46 12.20
N PRO A 550 28.66 33.72 11.16
CA PRO A 550 27.83 33.57 9.98
C PRO A 550 26.66 32.63 10.24
N ARG A 551 25.58 32.89 9.50
CA ARG A 551 24.37 32.07 9.49
C ARG A 551 23.94 31.91 8.05
N VAL A 552 23.82 30.66 7.61
CA VAL A 552 23.28 30.30 6.29
C VAL A 552 21.93 29.64 6.50
N TYR A 553 20.92 30.07 5.76
CA TYR A 553 19.56 29.63 5.98
C TYR A 553 18.74 29.58 4.68
N SER A 554 17.63 28.85 4.76
CA SER A 554 16.57 28.82 3.76
C SER A 554 15.31 29.46 4.34
N VAL A 555 14.47 30.06 3.50
CA VAL A 555 13.16 30.63 3.93
C VAL A 555 12.21 29.59 4.51
N GLY A 556 12.47 28.30 4.25
CA GLY A 556 11.70 27.22 4.81
C GLY A 556 10.23 27.22 4.42
N THR A 557 9.43 26.50 5.20
CA THR A 557 8.05 26.12 4.88
C THR A 557 7.13 27.30 4.57
N ASN A 558 7.29 28.43 5.26
CA ASN A 558 6.40 29.58 5.09
C ASN A 558 6.69 30.37 3.81
N ARG A 559 7.85 30.14 3.17
CA ARG A 559 8.37 30.86 1.98
C ARG A 559 8.50 32.37 2.20
N THR A 560 8.78 32.79 3.43
CA THR A 560 9.02 34.18 3.81
C THR A 560 10.41 34.25 4.43
N ASP A 561 11.19 35.27 4.06
CA ASP A 561 12.48 35.54 4.69
C ASP A 561 12.27 36.22 6.03
N ASP A 562 12.68 35.55 7.09
CA ASP A 562 12.61 36.04 8.47
C ASP A 562 13.99 36.47 8.98
N ASP A 563 14.88 36.92 8.08
CA ASP A 563 16.23 37.45 8.37
C ASP A 563 17.13 36.47 9.15
N GLY A 564 16.95 35.17 8.91
CA GLY A 564 17.66 34.10 9.60
C GLY A 564 17.19 33.89 11.04
N VAL A 565 15.99 34.36 11.40
CA VAL A 565 15.38 34.10 12.71
C VAL A 565 14.69 32.74 12.67
N GLU A 566 15.03 31.87 13.63
CA GLU A 566 14.38 30.57 13.80
C GLU A 566 13.24 30.67 14.81
N GLU A 567 12.02 30.25 14.46
CA GLU A 567 10.94 30.05 15.44
C GLU A 567 11.05 28.65 16.07
N VAL A 568 11.44 28.61 17.34
CA VAL A 568 11.55 27.35 18.08
C VAL A 568 10.19 27.02 18.71
N ARG A 569 9.43 26.12 18.08
CA ARG A 569 8.26 25.49 18.72
C ARG A 569 8.65 24.15 19.37
N PRO A 570 8.05 23.78 20.53
CA PRO A 570 8.24 22.45 21.11
C PRO A 570 7.77 21.37 20.13
N GLY A 571 8.65 20.46 19.72
CA GLY A 571 8.30 19.37 18.80
C GLY A 571 9.30 19.16 17.65
N ARG A 572 8.78 18.82 16.46
CA ARG A 572 9.58 18.56 15.24
C ARG A 572 10.09 19.86 14.62
N ASP A 573 11.14 19.77 13.81
CA ASP A 573 11.57 20.88 12.95
C ASP A 573 10.47 21.20 11.93
N HIS A 574 9.85 22.36 12.08
CA HIS A 574 8.76 22.82 11.23
C HIS A 574 9.24 23.63 10.04
N ALA A 575 10.46 24.17 10.09
CA ALA A 575 10.99 25.06 9.06
C ALA A 575 11.43 24.29 7.81
N SER A 576 11.84 23.04 7.94
CA SER A 576 12.19 22.15 6.82
C SER A 576 11.02 21.32 6.26
N ARG A 577 9.79 21.51 6.76
CA ARG A 577 8.62 20.75 6.31
C ARG A 577 8.09 21.28 4.98
N TRP A 578 8.45 20.63 3.89
CA TRP A 578 7.91 21.05 2.60
C TRP A 578 6.40 20.77 2.42
N MET A 579 5.74 21.67 1.67
CA MET A 579 4.35 21.63 1.23
C MET A 579 4.25 22.16 -0.20
N THR A 580 3.31 21.63 -0.99
CA THR A 580 2.97 22.22 -2.30
C THR A 580 2.37 23.61 -2.13
N GLN A 581 2.35 24.42 -3.19
CA GLN A 581 1.76 25.76 -3.13
C GLN A 581 0.26 25.70 -2.73
N ALA A 582 -0.51 24.77 -3.30
CA ALA A 582 -1.90 24.56 -2.94
C ALA A 582 -2.10 24.16 -1.47
N GLN A 583 -1.24 23.29 -0.94
CA GLN A 583 -1.27 22.90 0.48
C GLN A 583 -0.94 24.08 1.40
N LEU A 584 0.06 24.88 1.04
CA LEU A 584 0.46 26.08 1.77
C LEU A 584 -0.69 27.10 1.83
N ASP A 585 -1.34 27.38 0.70
CA ASP A 585 -2.47 28.30 0.62
C ASP A 585 -3.67 27.81 1.44
N ALA A 586 -3.97 26.51 1.36
CA ALA A 586 -5.01 25.88 2.18
C ALA A 586 -4.68 25.92 3.69
N SER A 587 -3.40 25.80 4.06
CA SER A 587 -2.95 25.93 5.45
C SER A 587 -3.08 27.35 5.96
N ARG A 588 -2.68 28.34 5.15
CA ARG A 588 -2.83 29.78 5.46
C ARG A 588 -4.30 30.17 5.63
N ALA A 589 -5.17 29.69 4.74
CA ALA A 589 -6.60 29.95 4.81
C ALA A 589 -7.26 29.39 6.08
N ARG A 590 -6.78 28.25 6.60
CA ARG A 590 -7.28 27.66 7.87
C ARG A 590 -6.80 28.42 9.11
N GLY A 591 -5.63 29.07 9.05
CA GLY A 591 -5.06 29.85 10.15
C GLY A 591 -4.68 29.04 11.38
N GLY A 592 -4.26 29.75 12.44
CA GLY A 592 -3.92 29.16 13.75
C GLY A 592 -2.79 28.13 13.67
N TRP A 593 -2.97 26.99 14.34
CA TRP A 593 -2.00 25.88 14.39
C TRP A 593 -1.76 25.19 13.04
N HIS A 594 -2.60 25.44 12.03
CA HIS A 594 -2.43 24.88 10.69
C HIS A 594 -1.53 25.76 9.80
N ALA A 595 -1.45 27.06 10.05
CA ALA A 595 -0.53 27.91 9.32
C ALA A 595 0.92 27.50 9.63
N PRO A 596 1.81 27.46 8.63
CA PRO A 596 3.22 27.21 8.90
C PRO A 596 3.75 28.32 9.83
N PRO A 597 4.61 27.96 10.80
CA PRO A 597 5.21 28.94 11.69
C PRO A 597 6.00 29.98 10.90
N ALA A 598 6.21 31.14 11.50
CA ALA A 598 7.24 32.05 11.05
C ALA A 598 8.61 31.40 11.29
N GLY A 599 9.64 31.88 10.62
CA GLY A 599 11.02 31.50 10.88
C GLY A 599 11.64 30.63 9.81
N ASP A 600 12.93 30.89 9.64
CA ASP A 600 13.77 30.30 8.62
C ASP A 600 14.35 28.96 9.04
N TRP A 601 14.65 28.14 8.05
CA TRP A 601 15.36 26.89 8.25
C TRP A 601 16.87 27.15 8.30
N ILE A 602 17.43 27.12 9.50
CA ILE A 602 18.88 27.33 9.70
C ILE A 602 19.65 26.10 9.24
N LEU A 603 20.52 26.31 8.27
CA LEU A 603 21.33 25.27 7.63
C LEU A 603 22.76 25.24 8.17
N TRP A 604 23.34 26.41 8.43
CA TRP A 604 24.67 26.55 9.00
C TRP A 604 24.73 27.70 10.03
N PRO A 605 25.38 27.51 11.20
CA PRO A 605 25.94 26.25 11.68
C PRO A 605 24.84 25.19 11.90
N PRO A 606 25.16 23.88 11.78
CA PRO A 606 24.16 22.83 11.95
C PRO A 606 23.43 22.95 13.29
N ARG A 607 22.09 22.88 13.25
CA ARG A 607 21.26 23.02 14.43
C ARG A 607 21.52 21.89 15.44
N ARG A 608 21.81 22.26 16.69
CA ARG A 608 21.76 21.31 17.80
C ARG A 608 20.33 21.21 18.32
N ARG A 609 19.80 19.99 18.40
CA ARG A 609 18.55 19.77 19.14
C ARG A 609 18.79 20.06 20.62
N PRO A 610 17.85 20.66 21.35
CA PRO A 610 17.97 20.80 22.80
C PRO A 610 18.20 19.43 23.45
N LEU A 611 19.17 19.36 24.35
CA LEU A 611 19.40 18.17 25.16
C LEU A 611 18.26 18.08 26.17
N THR A 612 17.49 16.99 26.12
CA THR A 612 16.51 16.69 27.17
C THR A 612 16.98 15.46 27.92
N ARG A 613 16.99 15.57 29.24
CA ARG A 613 17.28 14.48 30.15
C ARG A 613 15.95 13.81 30.49
N ASP A 614 15.88 12.51 30.26
CA ASP A 614 14.78 11.73 30.81
C ASP A 614 15.13 11.51 32.29
N ASP A 615 14.51 12.29 33.17
CA ASP A 615 14.55 12.05 34.60
C ASP A 615 13.70 10.80 34.86
N ALA A 616 14.35 9.63 34.86
CA ALA A 616 13.73 8.35 35.19
C ALA A 616 13.25 8.29 36.66
#